data_AF-A0AAV6IQZ3-F1
#
_entry.id   AF-A0AAV6IQZ3-F1
#
_cell.length_a   1.000
_cell.length_b   1.000
_cell.length_c   1.000
_cell.angle_alpha   90.00
_cell.angle_beta   90.00
_cell.angle_gamma   90.00
#
_symmetry.space_group_name_H-M   'P 1'
#
loop_
_entity.id
_entity.type
_entity.pdbx_description
1 polymer ?
#
loop_
_entity_poly.entity_id
_entity_poly.type
_entity_poly.pdbx_seq_one_letter_code
_entity_poly.pdbx_strand_id
1 'polypeptide(L)'
;MTANPSWPKIIAALLPHQKSIDRPDLIARVFKLKRKALMKEIETNKVFGKKVAHVFTIEYQKRGLPHMHELTFLGGPDKIRTCAQVDKLVCAEFPNPIDDPALFETVLRCMVHGPCGARNPQAPCMENGICTKRYPQDFAEETTMDQDGYPVYRRRNTGKVYIVRGHPVDNRDIVPYNPHLSRMFNCHINVEVCAGLQCVKYIHKYIYKGYDCTTMVLGGDNEIQQYLDARYIGPPEAACRIFGHRLHEEVPAVVRLEVHLPGMHRCIFNPSESLETIRARGAHQKSTLTAFFSWYASNKEAPKYTYQEFPQHFTWNKTSKI
;
A
#
# COMPACT_ATOMS: atom_id res chain seq x y z
N MET A 1 4.98 4.51 3.50
CA MET A 1 6.09 4.82 4.44
C MET A 1 7.11 3.69 4.45
N THR A 2 8.38 3.97 4.19
CA THR A 2 9.48 3.00 4.33
C THR A 2 10.16 3.15 5.68
N ALA A 3 10.54 2.05 6.34
CA ALA A 3 11.39 2.11 7.52
C ALA A 3 12.72 2.82 7.22
N ASN A 4 13.18 3.66 8.17
CA ASN A 4 14.50 4.26 8.12
C ASN A 4 15.43 3.51 9.09
N PRO A 5 16.50 2.86 8.61
CA PRO A 5 17.39 2.08 9.47
C PRO A 5 18.23 2.98 10.37
N SER A 6 18.33 4.27 10.06
CA SER A 6 19.06 5.29 10.79
C SER A 6 18.20 6.03 11.82
N TRP A 7 16.99 5.55 12.12
CA TRP A 7 16.22 6.14 13.21
C TRP A 7 17.01 6.08 14.53
N PRO A 8 17.04 7.17 15.33
CA PRO A 8 17.85 7.23 16.54
C PRO A 8 17.60 6.07 17.51
N LYS A 9 16.34 5.60 17.63
CA LYS A 9 15.98 4.45 18.47
C LYS A 9 16.59 3.13 18.01
N ILE A 10 16.82 2.96 16.70
CA ILE A 10 17.52 1.78 16.17
C ILE A 10 19.00 1.92 16.49
N ILE A 11 19.62 3.04 16.07
CA ILE A 11 21.06 3.26 16.23
C ILE A 11 21.51 3.17 17.70
N ALA A 12 20.76 3.79 18.62
CA ALA A 12 21.08 3.74 20.05
C ALA A 12 20.95 2.35 20.68
N ALA A 13 20.24 1.41 20.04
CA ALA A 13 20.04 0.05 20.51
C ALA A 13 20.98 -0.98 19.85
N LEU A 14 21.83 -0.54 18.93
CA LEU A 14 22.85 -1.40 18.30
C LEU A 14 24.05 -1.55 19.24
N LEU A 15 24.54 -2.79 19.37
CA LEU A 15 25.80 -3.07 20.06
C LEU A 15 27.00 -2.67 19.17
N PRO A 16 28.21 -2.53 19.73
CA PRO A 16 29.41 -2.29 18.94
C PRO A 16 29.50 -3.26 17.74
N HIS A 17 29.83 -2.72 16.57
CA HIS A 17 29.94 -3.43 15.28
C HIS A 17 28.64 -3.99 14.68
N GLN A 18 27.48 -3.85 15.34
CA GLN A 18 26.20 -4.21 14.73
C GLN A 18 25.74 -3.16 13.72
N LYS A 19 25.17 -3.64 12.62
CA LYS A 19 24.38 -2.84 11.67
C LYS A 19 22.90 -3.09 11.93
N SER A 20 22.06 -2.17 11.46
CA SER A 20 20.60 -2.31 11.56
C SER A 20 20.08 -3.61 10.93
N ILE A 21 20.69 -4.06 9.82
CA ILE A 21 20.35 -5.31 9.14
C ILE A 21 20.58 -6.56 10.00
N ASP A 22 21.51 -6.49 10.96
CA ASP A 22 21.80 -7.58 11.89
C ASP A 22 20.74 -7.68 13.01
N ARG A 23 19.87 -6.66 13.13
CA ARG A 23 18.81 -6.55 14.13
C ARG A 23 17.43 -6.38 13.49
N PRO A 24 16.95 -7.38 12.72
CA PRO A 24 15.63 -7.34 12.10
C PRO A 24 14.49 -7.22 13.12
N ASP A 25 14.71 -7.70 14.35
CA ASP A 25 13.81 -7.54 15.48
C ASP A 25 13.62 -6.08 15.90
N LEU A 26 14.70 -5.29 15.94
CA LEU A 26 14.65 -3.86 16.23
C LEU A 26 13.96 -3.10 15.10
N ILE A 27 14.28 -3.41 13.84
CA ILE A 27 13.63 -2.81 12.68
C ILE A 27 12.11 -3.05 12.74
N ALA A 28 11.69 -4.30 12.96
CA ALA A 28 10.30 -4.69 13.07
C ALA A 28 9.56 -3.91 14.18
N ARG A 29 10.14 -3.84 15.38
CA ARG A 29 9.56 -3.15 16.54
C ARG A 29 9.46 -1.65 16.34
N VAL A 30 10.55 -1.01 15.92
CA VAL A 30 10.57 0.45 15.72
C VAL A 30 9.64 0.84 14.59
N PHE A 31 9.61 0.07 13.48
CA PHE A 31 8.67 0.31 12.39
C PHE A 31 7.21 0.17 12.84
N LYS A 32 6.88 -0.85 13.66
CA LYS A 32 5.54 -0.98 14.25
C LYS A 32 5.14 0.25 15.07
N LEU A 33 6.05 0.79 15.88
CA LEU A 33 5.82 1.98 16.69
C LEU A 33 5.66 3.23 15.82
N LYS A 34 6.51 3.40 14.80
CA LYS A 34 6.41 4.51 13.85
C LYS A 34 5.11 4.46 13.05
N ARG A 35 4.65 3.27 12.64
CA ARG A 35 3.33 3.10 12.03
C ARG A 35 2.21 3.53 12.97
N LYS A 36 2.21 3.06 14.21
CA LYS A 36 1.19 3.45 15.19
C LYS A 36 1.14 4.97 15.38
N ALA A 37 2.31 5.61 15.45
CA ALA A 37 2.40 7.07 15.53
C ALA A 37 1.87 7.74 14.25
N LEU A 38 2.17 7.21 13.06
CA LEU A 38 1.64 7.72 11.79
C LEU A 38 0.10 7.66 11.76
N MET A 39 -0.47 6.52 12.15
CA MET A 39 -1.93 6.39 12.25
C MET A 39 -2.53 7.38 13.26
N LYS A 40 -1.85 7.62 14.39
CA LYS A 40 -2.29 8.64 15.35
C LYS A 40 -2.32 10.04 14.75
N GLU A 41 -1.31 10.42 13.97
CA GLU A 41 -1.30 11.71 13.26
C GLU A 41 -2.48 11.82 12.28
N ILE A 42 -2.77 10.75 11.53
CA ILE A 42 -3.85 10.72 10.55
C ILE A 42 -5.23 10.73 11.22
N GLU A 43 -5.43 9.92 12.26
CA GLU A 43 -6.75 9.66 12.86
C GLU A 43 -7.08 10.63 13.99
N THR A 44 -6.13 10.86 14.90
CA THR A 44 -6.33 11.68 16.10
C THR A 44 -6.03 13.13 15.82
N ASN A 45 -4.86 13.42 15.22
CA ASN A 45 -4.47 14.80 14.92
C ASN A 45 -5.03 15.31 13.59
N LYS A 46 -5.72 14.44 12.83
CA LYS A 46 -6.44 14.78 11.61
C LYS A 46 -5.58 15.52 10.60
N VAL A 47 -4.32 15.07 10.39
CA VAL A 47 -3.38 15.68 9.44
C VAL A 47 -4.01 15.87 8.04
N PHE A 48 -4.84 14.92 7.61
CA PHE A 48 -5.57 14.99 6.34
C PHE A 48 -7.06 15.35 6.47
N GLY A 49 -7.55 15.61 7.69
CA GLY A 49 -8.98 15.76 8.00
C GLY A 49 -9.63 14.48 8.52
N LYS A 50 -10.97 14.41 8.46
CA LYS A 50 -11.76 13.27 8.96
C LYS A 50 -11.63 12.05 8.06
N LYS A 51 -10.80 11.10 8.49
CA LYS A 51 -10.77 9.72 7.98
C LYS A 51 -12.09 9.01 8.27
N VAL A 52 -12.65 8.33 7.27
CA VAL A 52 -13.81 7.43 7.41
C VAL A 52 -13.47 5.96 7.19
N ALA A 53 -12.39 5.67 6.45
CA ALA A 53 -11.89 4.33 6.22
C ALA A 53 -10.39 4.36 5.97
N HIS A 54 -9.72 3.22 6.17
CA HIS A 54 -8.36 3.01 5.69
C HIS A 54 -8.13 1.55 5.34
N VAL A 55 -7.17 1.33 4.45
CA VAL A 55 -6.57 0.03 4.23
C VAL A 55 -5.06 0.20 4.26
N PHE A 56 -4.34 -0.65 4.99
CA PHE A 56 -2.89 -0.71 4.87
C PHE A 56 -2.42 -2.15 4.66
N THR A 57 -1.31 -2.28 3.94
CA THR A 57 -0.52 -3.50 3.86
C THR A 57 0.96 -3.20 4.10
N ILE A 58 1.67 -4.14 4.74
CA ILE A 58 3.11 -4.08 4.95
C ILE A 58 3.78 -5.05 3.99
N GLU A 59 4.52 -4.49 3.05
CA GLU A 59 5.36 -5.19 2.09
C GLU A 59 6.79 -5.32 2.63
N TYR A 60 7.36 -6.50 2.45
CA TYR A 60 8.78 -6.77 2.72
C TYR A 60 9.40 -7.21 1.40
N GLN A 61 10.27 -6.38 0.85
CA GLN A 61 11.02 -6.76 -0.35
C GLN A 61 12.17 -7.68 0.07
N LYS A 62 12.64 -8.58 -0.82
CA LYS A 62 13.70 -9.58 -0.55
C LYS A 62 14.90 -9.10 0.29
N ARG A 63 15.32 -7.84 0.15
CA ARG A 63 16.37 -7.19 0.96
C ARG A 63 15.93 -5.83 1.51
N GLY A 64 14.64 -5.52 1.41
CA GLY A 64 14.08 -4.22 1.73
C GLY A 64 13.69 -4.11 3.19
N LEU A 65 13.76 -2.88 3.67
CA LEU A 65 13.16 -2.52 4.95
C LEU A 65 11.64 -2.60 4.83
N PRO A 66 10.93 -2.86 5.94
CA PRO A 66 9.47 -2.88 5.94
C PRO A 66 8.91 -1.61 5.30
N HIS A 67 7.97 -1.80 4.37
CA HIS A 67 7.33 -0.71 3.66
C HIS A 67 5.82 -0.82 3.81
N MET A 68 5.19 0.27 4.22
CA MET A 68 3.74 0.35 4.33
C MET A 68 3.16 1.08 3.13
N HIS A 69 2.22 0.43 2.45
CA HIS A 69 1.24 1.07 1.60
C HIS A 69 -0.03 1.30 2.41
N GLU A 70 -0.53 2.52 2.42
CA GLU A 70 -1.76 2.88 3.12
C GLU A 70 -2.62 3.74 2.20
N LEU A 71 -3.91 3.44 2.17
CA LEU A 71 -4.93 4.26 1.54
C LEU A 71 -5.88 4.76 2.61
N THR A 72 -6.06 6.07 2.65
CA THR A 72 -6.88 6.77 3.64
C THR A 72 -8.05 7.44 2.94
N PHE A 73 -9.27 7.08 3.32
CA PHE A 73 -10.49 7.62 2.74
C PHE A 73 -11.01 8.75 3.61
N LEU A 74 -11.21 9.93 3.01
CA LEU A 74 -11.71 11.12 3.68
C LEU A 74 -13.22 11.27 3.45
N GLY A 75 -13.94 11.70 4.49
CA GLY A 75 -15.39 11.85 4.48
C GLY A 75 -15.86 13.30 4.36
N GLY A 76 -17.05 13.49 3.80
CA GLY A 76 -17.78 14.76 3.85
C GLY A 76 -17.01 15.97 3.29
N PRO A 77 -16.87 17.07 4.07
CA PRO A 77 -16.21 18.30 3.62
C PRO A 77 -14.69 18.14 3.47
N ASP A 78 -14.07 17.18 4.17
CA ASP A 78 -12.61 16.96 4.14
C ASP A 78 -12.13 16.22 2.88
N LYS A 79 -13.05 15.77 2.01
CA LYS A 79 -12.67 15.24 0.70
C LYS A 79 -11.95 16.33 -0.11
N ILE A 80 -10.76 15.99 -0.59
CA ILE A 80 -9.91 16.86 -1.41
C ILE A 80 -10.52 16.97 -2.82
N ARG A 81 -10.84 18.19 -3.23
CA ARG A 81 -11.52 18.50 -4.50
C ARG A 81 -10.89 19.66 -5.27
N THR A 82 -9.99 20.42 -4.65
CA THR A 82 -9.36 21.59 -5.27
C THR A 82 -7.85 21.53 -5.19
N CYS A 83 -7.16 22.18 -6.14
CA CYS A 83 -5.71 22.28 -6.14
C CYS A 83 -5.16 22.93 -4.87
N ALA A 84 -5.86 23.94 -4.33
CA ALA A 84 -5.48 24.59 -3.07
C ALA A 84 -5.52 23.63 -1.87
N GLN A 85 -6.49 22.69 -1.84
CA GLN A 85 -6.52 21.65 -0.81
C GLN A 85 -5.38 20.64 -0.98
N VAL A 86 -5.02 20.30 -2.22
CA VAL A 86 -3.86 19.45 -2.51
C VAL A 86 -2.58 20.12 -2.00
N ASP A 87 -2.33 21.38 -2.36
CA ASP A 87 -1.14 22.14 -1.98
C ASP A 87 -0.98 22.33 -0.48
N LYS A 88 -2.09 22.32 0.27
CA LYS A 88 -2.07 22.36 1.74
C LYS A 88 -1.51 21.08 2.35
N LEU A 89 -1.65 19.94 1.67
CA LEU A 89 -1.37 18.60 2.20
C LEU A 89 -0.14 17.96 1.56
N VAL A 90 0.16 18.27 0.31
CA VAL A 90 1.23 17.65 -0.46
C VAL A 90 2.11 18.71 -1.09
N CYS A 91 3.41 18.53 -0.94
CA CYS A 91 4.45 19.32 -1.57
C CYS A 91 5.31 18.41 -2.45
N ALA A 92 5.76 18.94 -3.58
CA ALA A 92 6.69 18.26 -4.47
C ALA A 92 7.92 19.14 -4.78
N GLU A 93 8.28 20.02 -3.84
CA GLU A 93 9.38 20.98 -3.95
C GLU A 93 10.36 20.82 -2.77
N PHE A 94 11.61 21.21 -2.96
CA PHE A 94 12.55 21.38 -1.86
C PHE A 94 12.04 22.49 -0.92
N PRO A 95 12.02 22.26 0.41
CA PRO A 95 11.74 23.32 1.37
C PRO A 95 12.92 24.31 1.41
N ASN A 96 12.70 25.48 2.02
CA ASN A 96 13.80 26.42 2.23
C ASN A 96 14.75 25.88 3.33
N PRO A 97 16.05 25.70 3.06
CA PRO A 97 17.01 25.19 4.05
C PRO A 97 17.22 26.13 5.24
N ILE A 98 16.90 27.43 5.11
CA ILE A 98 17.01 28.40 6.21
C ILE A 98 15.77 28.33 7.11
N ASP A 99 14.58 28.28 6.51
CA ASP A 99 13.32 28.34 7.26
C ASP A 99 12.98 27.00 7.94
N ASP A 100 13.30 25.87 7.28
CA ASP A 100 13.07 24.53 7.82
C ASP A 100 14.22 23.57 7.46
N PRO A 101 15.39 23.71 8.13
CA PRO A 101 16.55 22.86 7.88
C PRO A 101 16.27 21.37 8.12
N ALA A 102 15.44 21.05 9.12
CA ALA A 102 15.13 19.65 9.47
C ALA A 102 14.28 18.95 8.38
N LEU A 103 13.27 19.64 7.85
CA LEU A 103 12.52 19.12 6.71
C LEU A 103 13.40 19.07 5.46
N PHE A 104 14.23 20.09 5.23
CA PHE A 104 15.16 20.12 4.10
C PHE A 104 16.08 18.91 4.07
N GLU A 105 16.75 18.61 5.18
CA GLU A 105 17.60 17.42 5.30
C GLU A 105 16.84 16.13 5.05
N THR A 106 15.60 16.05 5.57
CA THR A 106 14.75 14.88 5.37
C THR A 106 14.36 14.73 3.89
N VAL A 107 13.95 15.81 3.24
CA VAL A 107 13.56 15.81 1.82
C VAL A 107 14.76 15.45 0.95
N LEU A 108 15.89 16.11 1.16
CA LEU A 108 17.15 15.85 0.43
C LEU A 108 17.59 14.38 0.54
N ARG A 109 17.47 13.78 1.73
CA ARG A 109 17.89 12.39 1.96
C ARG A 109 16.86 11.36 1.51
N CYS A 110 15.58 11.61 1.75
CA CYS A 110 14.54 10.58 1.72
C CYS A 110 13.45 10.81 0.68
N MET A 111 13.27 12.02 0.15
CA MET A 111 12.20 12.35 -0.79
C MET A 111 12.73 12.72 -2.18
N VAL A 112 14.01 12.53 -2.47
CA VAL A 112 14.57 12.69 -3.82
C VAL A 112 14.52 11.34 -4.54
N HIS A 113 13.91 11.32 -5.72
CA HIS A 113 13.96 10.16 -6.60
C HIS A 113 15.42 9.85 -6.96
N GLY A 114 15.79 8.57 -6.92
CA GLY A 114 17.16 8.18 -7.26
C GLY A 114 17.50 8.56 -8.71
N PRO A 115 18.80 8.76 -9.03
CA PRO A 115 19.20 8.99 -10.41
C PRO A 115 18.69 7.85 -11.30
N CYS A 116 18.11 8.24 -12.43
CA CYS A 116 17.56 7.35 -13.46
C CYS A 116 17.62 8.05 -14.83
N GLY A 117 17.13 7.40 -15.87
CA GLY A 117 17.22 7.90 -17.24
C GLY A 117 18.67 7.94 -17.70
N ALA A 118 19.05 9.00 -18.40
CA ALA A 118 20.43 9.22 -18.83
C ALA A 118 21.42 9.30 -17.65
N ARG A 119 20.98 9.71 -16.45
CA ARG A 119 21.83 9.77 -15.25
C ARG A 119 22.18 8.39 -14.70
N ASN A 120 21.32 7.39 -14.92
CA ASN A 120 21.54 6.01 -14.50
C ASN A 120 20.59 5.06 -15.26
N PRO A 121 21.01 4.54 -16.44
CA PRO A 121 20.18 3.66 -17.25
C PRO A 121 19.88 2.31 -16.58
N GLN A 122 20.68 1.89 -15.60
CA GLN A 122 20.52 0.63 -14.87
C GLN A 122 19.66 0.77 -13.60
N ALA A 123 19.05 1.94 -13.37
CA ALA A 123 18.20 2.14 -12.20
C ALA A 123 17.00 1.16 -12.22
N PRO A 124 16.56 0.61 -11.07
CA PRO A 124 15.45 -0.34 -11.01
C PRO A 124 14.10 0.18 -11.53
N CYS A 125 13.97 1.50 -11.68
CA CYS A 125 12.77 2.13 -12.23
C CYS A 125 12.78 2.21 -13.76
N MET A 126 13.88 1.86 -14.43
CA MET A 126 14.02 1.94 -15.89
C MET A 126 13.40 0.73 -16.57
N GLU A 127 12.57 0.98 -17.58
CA GLU A 127 12.00 -0.04 -18.45
C GLU A 127 11.95 0.53 -19.87
N ASN A 128 12.48 -0.20 -20.85
CA ASN A 128 12.57 0.24 -22.26
C ASN A 128 13.21 1.63 -22.43
N GLY A 129 14.24 1.95 -21.63
CA GLY A 129 14.96 3.23 -21.68
C GLY A 129 14.21 4.41 -21.05
N ILE A 130 13.02 4.20 -20.47
CA ILE A 130 12.21 5.25 -19.84
C ILE A 130 12.03 4.94 -18.35
N CYS A 131 12.04 5.97 -17.51
CA CYS A 131 11.68 5.81 -16.11
C CYS A 131 10.18 5.50 -15.99
N THR A 132 9.83 4.33 -15.46
CA THR A 132 8.44 3.90 -15.20
C THR A 132 7.70 4.83 -14.22
N LYS A 133 8.44 5.68 -13.49
CA LYS A 133 7.92 6.69 -12.56
C LYS A 133 7.91 8.10 -13.15
N ARG A 134 8.29 8.24 -14.43
CA ARG A 134 8.35 9.51 -15.19
C ARG A 134 9.23 10.57 -14.53
N TYR A 135 10.36 10.16 -13.96
CA TYR A 135 11.36 11.09 -13.41
C TYR A 135 12.49 11.34 -14.42
N PRO A 136 13.06 12.57 -14.45
CA PRO A 136 12.57 13.77 -13.75
C PRO A 136 11.18 14.18 -14.28
N GLN A 137 10.32 14.69 -13.39
CA GLN A 137 9.00 15.21 -13.77
C GLN A 137 9.15 16.57 -14.48
N ASP A 138 8.09 17.06 -15.12
CA ASP A 138 8.11 18.42 -15.67
C ASP A 138 7.94 19.47 -14.56
N PHE A 139 8.45 20.68 -14.83
CA PHE A 139 8.12 21.84 -13.97
C PHE A 139 6.64 22.21 -14.16
N ALA A 140 6.03 22.66 -13.07
CA ALA A 140 4.65 23.11 -13.04
C ALA A 140 4.53 24.28 -12.05
N GLU A 141 4.10 25.44 -12.52
CA GLU A 141 3.98 26.64 -11.68
C GLU A 141 2.84 26.54 -10.66
N GLU A 142 1.82 25.74 -10.97
CA GLU A 142 0.67 25.48 -10.10
C GLU A 142 0.26 24.01 -10.16
N THR A 143 -0.47 23.57 -9.13
CA THR A 143 -1.06 22.23 -9.13
C THR A 143 -2.29 22.21 -10.02
N THR A 144 -2.40 21.21 -10.89
CA THR A 144 -3.59 20.97 -11.72
C THR A 144 -4.18 19.59 -11.46
N MET A 145 -5.50 19.45 -11.61
CA MET A 145 -6.19 18.17 -11.46
C MET A 145 -6.35 17.54 -12.85
N ASP A 146 -5.71 16.41 -13.10
CA ASP A 146 -5.88 15.66 -14.34
C ASP A 146 -7.28 15.00 -14.40
N GLN A 147 -7.80 14.77 -15.61
CA GLN A 147 -9.05 14.04 -15.86
C GLN A 147 -8.99 12.60 -15.33
N ASP A 148 -7.79 12.02 -15.28
CA ASP A 148 -7.53 10.67 -14.74
C ASP A 148 -7.41 10.63 -13.20
N GLY A 149 -7.50 11.79 -12.53
CA GLY A 149 -7.69 11.90 -11.08
C GLY A 149 -6.43 11.89 -10.22
N TYR A 150 -5.23 11.93 -10.82
CA TYR A 150 -4.01 12.31 -10.11
C TYR A 150 -3.70 13.80 -10.34
N PRO A 151 -3.37 14.57 -9.28
CA PRO A 151 -2.90 15.93 -9.49
C PRO A 151 -1.50 15.93 -10.13
N VAL A 152 -1.29 16.84 -11.07
CA VAL A 152 0.06 17.29 -11.40
C VAL A 152 0.46 18.28 -10.32
N TYR A 153 1.32 17.86 -9.41
CA TYR A 153 1.76 18.70 -8.30
C TYR A 153 2.62 19.87 -8.78
N ARG A 154 2.43 21.04 -8.15
CA ARG A 154 3.31 22.20 -8.33
C ARG A 154 4.77 21.81 -8.08
N ARG A 155 5.62 22.16 -9.05
CA ARG A 155 7.07 22.00 -9.07
C ARG A 155 7.67 23.23 -9.76
N ARG A 156 7.87 24.32 -9.04
CA ARG A 156 8.36 25.57 -9.66
C ARG A 156 9.82 25.46 -10.02
N ASN A 157 10.20 26.10 -11.11
CA ASN A 157 11.61 26.27 -11.45
C ASN A 157 12.20 27.42 -10.63
N THR A 158 12.83 27.09 -9.50
CA THR A 158 13.46 28.10 -8.63
C THR A 158 14.91 28.40 -9.00
N GLY A 159 15.47 27.72 -10.00
CA GLY A 159 16.90 27.78 -10.34
C GLY A 159 17.84 27.12 -9.31
N LYS A 160 17.32 26.60 -8.19
CA LYS A 160 18.11 25.93 -7.16
C LYS A 160 18.40 24.49 -7.54
N VAL A 161 19.66 24.08 -7.39
CA VAL A 161 20.14 22.73 -7.66
C VAL A 161 20.91 22.23 -6.45
N TYR A 162 20.70 20.95 -6.11
CA TYR A 162 21.41 20.26 -5.03
C TYR A 162 22.08 19.00 -5.56
N ILE A 163 23.05 18.45 -4.82
CA ILE A 163 23.73 17.21 -5.20
C ILE A 163 23.22 16.05 -4.35
N VAL A 164 22.67 15.03 -5.01
CA VAL A 164 22.24 13.78 -4.36
C VAL A 164 22.87 12.61 -5.09
N ARG A 165 23.60 11.77 -4.37
CA ARG A 165 24.34 10.61 -4.91
C ARG A 165 25.25 10.97 -6.10
N GLY A 166 25.87 12.14 -6.05
CA GLY A 166 26.78 12.63 -7.10
C GLY A 166 26.09 13.26 -8.32
N HIS A 167 24.77 13.39 -8.32
CA HIS A 167 24.02 13.98 -9.44
C HIS A 167 23.32 15.28 -9.04
N PRO A 168 23.26 16.27 -9.95
CA PRO A 168 22.42 17.45 -9.75
C PRO A 168 20.94 17.05 -9.79
N VAL A 169 20.20 17.57 -8.81
CA VAL A 169 18.76 17.38 -8.65
C VAL A 169 18.09 18.72 -8.35
N ASP A 170 16.86 18.87 -8.83
CA ASP A 170 16.01 20.04 -8.59
C ASP A 170 14.58 19.60 -8.22
N ASN A 171 13.62 20.52 -8.22
CA ASN A 171 12.22 20.22 -7.87
C ASN A 171 11.56 19.14 -8.74
N ARG A 172 12.10 18.83 -9.93
CA ARG A 172 11.61 17.76 -10.81
C ARG A 172 11.88 16.36 -10.27
N ASP A 173 12.85 16.24 -9.37
CA ASP A 173 13.27 14.97 -8.78
C ASP A 173 12.58 14.65 -7.46
N ILE A 174 11.78 15.57 -6.92
CA ILE A 174 11.14 15.39 -5.61
C ILE A 174 9.95 14.43 -5.70
N VAL A 175 9.96 13.39 -4.87
CA VAL A 175 8.79 12.54 -4.63
C VAL A 175 7.78 13.31 -3.78
N PRO A 176 6.50 13.39 -4.18
CA PRO A 176 5.46 14.11 -3.42
C PRO A 176 5.40 13.67 -1.96
N TYR A 177 5.29 14.63 -1.04
CA TYR A 177 5.35 14.36 0.39
C TYR A 177 4.44 15.30 1.17
N ASN A 178 4.04 14.89 2.38
CA ASN A 178 3.44 15.80 3.34
C ASN A 178 4.55 16.40 4.23
N PRO A 179 4.74 17.73 4.27
CA PRO A 179 5.81 18.37 5.05
C PRO A 179 5.85 17.96 6.53
N HIS A 180 4.69 17.95 7.20
CA HIS A 180 4.58 17.59 8.62
C HIS A 180 5.01 16.15 8.87
N LEU A 181 4.45 15.20 8.11
CA LEU A 181 4.76 13.79 8.27
C LEU A 181 6.22 13.49 7.93
N SER A 182 6.75 14.03 6.83
CA SER A 182 8.15 13.81 6.46
C SER A 182 9.07 14.33 7.57
N ARG A 183 8.88 15.56 8.06
CA ARG A 183 9.68 16.14 9.15
C ARG A 183 9.62 15.29 10.42
N MET A 184 8.42 14.88 10.83
CA MET A 184 8.21 14.14 12.08
C MET A 184 8.79 12.73 12.05
N PHE A 185 8.60 12.02 10.94
CA PHE A 185 8.98 10.62 10.83
C PHE A 185 10.41 10.44 10.35
N ASN A 186 10.97 11.44 9.66
CA ASN A 186 12.30 11.43 9.08
C ASN A 186 12.58 10.12 8.33
N CYS A 187 11.77 9.83 7.32
CA CYS A 187 11.91 8.68 6.45
C CYS A 187 11.20 8.93 5.12
N HIS A 188 11.31 8.01 4.17
CA HIS A 188 10.61 8.10 2.89
C HIS A 188 9.10 7.87 3.09
N ILE A 189 8.30 8.94 2.94
CA ILE A 189 6.83 8.92 2.97
C ILE A 189 6.30 9.63 1.72
N ASN A 190 6.12 8.87 0.64
CA ASN A 190 5.38 9.36 -0.52
C ASN A 190 3.90 9.54 -0.14
N VAL A 191 3.35 10.73 -0.40
CA VAL A 191 1.93 11.05 -0.17
C VAL A 191 1.36 11.53 -1.50
N GLU A 192 0.38 10.80 -2.01
CA GLU A 192 -0.32 11.14 -3.24
C GLU A 192 -1.81 11.32 -2.94
N VAL A 193 -2.40 12.38 -3.50
CA VAL A 193 -3.85 12.54 -3.58
C VAL A 193 -4.31 11.74 -4.79
N CYS A 194 -5.25 10.83 -4.57
CA CYS A 194 -5.84 10.04 -5.63
C CYS A 194 -7.36 10.26 -5.63
N ALA A 195 -7.85 10.89 -6.68
CA ALA A 195 -9.27 10.96 -7.02
C ALA A 195 -9.55 10.02 -8.20
N GLY A 196 -10.77 9.52 -8.33
CA GLY A 196 -11.19 8.74 -9.52
C GLY A 196 -10.73 7.27 -9.58
N LEU A 197 -10.81 6.67 -10.76
CA LEU A 197 -10.68 5.21 -11.00
C LEU A 197 -9.29 4.64 -10.71
N GLN A 198 -8.24 5.48 -10.71
CA GLN A 198 -6.88 4.99 -10.46
C GLN A 198 -6.67 4.58 -9.00
N CYS A 199 -7.48 5.08 -8.06
CA CYS A 199 -7.44 4.62 -6.67
C CYS A 199 -7.78 3.12 -6.60
N VAL A 200 -8.67 2.64 -7.48
CA VAL A 200 -9.03 1.23 -7.61
C VAL A 200 -7.83 0.41 -8.08
N LYS A 201 -7.09 0.89 -9.09
CA LYS A 201 -5.85 0.21 -9.51
C LYS A 201 -4.81 0.18 -8.40
N TYR A 202 -4.66 1.27 -7.65
CA TYR A 202 -3.74 1.34 -6.52
C TYR A 202 -4.11 0.34 -5.41
N ILE A 203 -5.40 0.29 -5.04
CA ILE A 203 -5.97 -0.70 -4.13
C ILE A 203 -5.58 -2.09 -4.61
N HIS A 204 -5.92 -2.45 -5.84
CA HIS A 204 -5.68 -3.80 -6.33
C HIS A 204 -4.19 -4.16 -6.40
N LYS A 205 -3.36 -3.22 -6.86
CA LYS A 205 -1.93 -3.43 -7.05
C LYS A 205 -1.20 -3.73 -5.74
N TYR A 206 -1.56 -3.06 -4.65
CA TYR A 206 -0.81 -3.18 -3.40
C TYR A 206 -1.52 -4.06 -2.37
N ILE A 207 -2.85 -4.05 -2.28
CA ILE A 207 -3.59 -4.89 -1.34
C ILE A 207 -3.59 -6.36 -1.76
N TYR A 208 -3.77 -6.63 -3.05
CA TYR A 208 -3.80 -8.01 -3.57
C TYR A 208 -2.47 -8.44 -4.20
N LYS A 209 -1.39 -7.68 -3.99
CA LYS A 209 -0.06 -8.14 -4.39
C LYS A 209 0.23 -9.44 -3.65
N GLY A 210 0.49 -10.50 -4.41
CA GLY A 210 0.96 -11.75 -3.86
C GLY A 210 2.27 -11.57 -3.10
N TYR A 211 2.60 -12.55 -2.26
CA TYR A 211 3.88 -12.58 -1.59
C TYR A 211 5.01 -12.86 -2.57
N ASP A 212 6.23 -12.45 -2.22
CA ASP A 212 7.41 -12.84 -2.99
C ASP A 212 7.53 -14.36 -2.96
N CYS A 213 7.34 -14.99 -4.12
CA CYS A 213 7.52 -16.42 -4.32
C CYS A 213 8.85 -16.68 -5.03
N THR A 214 9.40 -17.88 -4.82
CA THR A 214 10.55 -18.40 -5.53
C THR A 214 10.22 -19.80 -6.00
N THR A 215 10.53 -20.09 -7.26
CA THR A 215 10.40 -21.44 -7.80
C THR A 215 11.73 -22.16 -7.61
N MET A 216 11.71 -23.29 -6.93
CA MET A 216 12.86 -24.17 -6.71
C MET A 216 12.71 -25.43 -7.55
N VAL A 217 13.78 -25.85 -8.21
CA VAL A 217 13.84 -27.13 -8.94
C VAL A 217 14.34 -28.19 -7.97
N LEU A 218 13.57 -29.25 -7.73
CA LEU A 218 13.89 -30.26 -6.71
C LEU A 218 14.79 -31.40 -7.22
N GLY A 219 15.21 -31.37 -8.48
CA GLY A 219 16.05 -32.39 -9.12
C GLY A 219 15.39 -32.96 -10.38
N GLY A 220 16.21 -33.49 -11.29
CA GLY A 220 15.81 -33.99 -12.60
C GLY A 220 16.40 -35.35 -12.90
N ASP A 221 15.65 -36.40 -12.55
CA ASP A 221 15.96 -37.78 -12.97
C ASP A 221 14.93 -38.30 -13.99
N ASN A 222 13.99 -37.47 -14.45
CA ASN A 222 13.02 -37.85 -15.48
C ASN A 222 12.46 -36.65 -16.27
N GLU A 223 11.78 -36.92 -17.39
CA GLU A 223 11.26 -35.95 -18.39
C GLU A 223 10.38 -34.83 -17.80
N ILE A 224 9.80 -35.05 -16.62
CA ILE A 224 9.01 -34.05 -15.89
C ILE A 224 9.85 -33.43 -14.78
N GLN A 225 10.32 -32.19 -15.00
CA GLN A 225 10.96 -31.39 -13.96
C GLN A 225 9.98 -31.07 -12.83
N GLN A 226 10.33 -31.42 -11.59
CA GLN A 226 9.53 -31.08 -10.42
C GLN A 226 9.90 -29.67 -9.93
N TYR A 227 8.90 -28.80 -9.92
CA TYR A 227 9.01 -27.42 -9.44
C TYR A 227 8.27 -27.27 -8.12
N LEU A 228 8.94 -26.67 -7.14
CA LEU A 228 8.33 -26.22 -5.89
C LEU A 228 8.16 -24.71 -5.94
N ASP A 229 6.92 -24.22 -5.89
CA ASP A 229 6.66 -22.81 -5.66
C ASP A 229 6.64 -22.55 -4.14
N ALA A 230 7.62 -21.81 -3.65
CA ALA A 230 7.81 -21.55 -2.23
C ALA A 230 7.76 -20.05 -1.94
N ARG A 231 7.14 -19.69 -0.81
CA ARG A 231 7.11 -18.31 -0.33
C ARG A 231 8.44 -17.93 0.30
N TYR A 232 9.00 -16.79 -0.10
CA TYR A 232 10.14 -16.17 0.56
C TYR A 232 9.68 -15.35 1.77
N ILE A 233 10.34 -15.52 2.92
CA ILE A 233 10.11 -14.73 4.14
C ILE A 233 11.44 -14.14 4.58
N GLY A 234 11.57 -12.81 4.47
CA GLY A 234 12.78 -12.10 4.90
C GLY A 234 12.90 -11.97 6.42
N PRO A 235 14.10 -11.67 6.98
CA PRO A 235 14.29 -11.59 8.43
C PRO A 235 13.38 -10.57 9.15
N PRO A 236 13.17 -9.34 8.65
CA PRO A 236 12.22 -8.41 9.28
C PRO A 236 10.76 -8.89 9.21
N GLU A 237 10.38 -9.61 8.16
CA GLU A 237 9.04 -10.20 8.06
C GLU A 237 8.85 -11.30 9.09
N ALA A 238 9.84 -12.21 9.22
CA ALA A 238 9.83 -13.27 10.22
C ALA A 238 9.70 -12.69 11.64
N ALA A 239 10.48 -11.67 11.97
CA ALA A 239 10.38 -10.98 13.26
C ALA A 239 8.99 -10.36 13.48
N CYS A 240 8.42 -9.67 12.48
CA CYS A 240 7.06 -9.14 12.59
C CYS A 240 6.01 -10.22 12.82
N ARG A 241 6.14 -11.39 12.19
CA ARG A 241 5.25 -12.54 12.39
C ARG A 241 5.37 -13.13 13.79
N ILE A 242 6.60 -13.33 14.28
CA ILE A 242 6.86 -13.82 15.64
C ILE A 242 6.24 -12.89 16.68
N PHE A 243 6.32 -11.57 16.48
CA PHE A 243 5.70 -10.58 17.37
C PHE A 243 4.19 -10.40 17.16
N GLY A 244 3.53 -11.19 16.32
CA GLY A 244 2.10 -11.09 16.05
C GLY A 244 1.67 -9.74 15.48
N HIS A 245 2.55 -9.05 14.76
CA HIS A 245 2.23 -7.75 14.19
C HIS A 245 1.32 -7.91 12.97
N ARG A 246 0.16 -7.23 12.98
CA ARG A 246 -0.70 -7.16 11.79
C ARG A 246 0.07 -6.58 10.60
N LEU A 247 0.13 -7.35 9.53
CA LEU A 247 0.72 -6.96 8.24
C LEU A 247 -0.31 -6.31 7.32
N HIS A 248 -1.59 -6.55 7.56
CA HIS A 248 -2.70 -6.03 6.77
C HIS A 248 -3.85 -5.65 7.67
N GLU A 249 -4.59 -4.61 7.31
CA GLU A 249 -5.83 -4.21 7.99
C GLU A 249 -6.72 -3.40 7.05
N GLU A 250 -8.02 -3.61 7.19
CA GLU A 250 -9.06 -2.88 6.47
C GLU A 250 -10.10 -2.40 7.48
N VAL A 251 -10.40 -1.10 7.47
CA VAL A 251 -11.41 -0.48 8.34
C VAL A 251 -12.28 0.44 7.47
N PRO A 252 -13.61 0.28 7.46
CA PRO A 252 -14.37 -0.81 8.10
C PRO A 252 -14.05 -2.17 7.46
N ALA A 253 -14.57 -3.24 8.06
CA ALA A 253 -14.42 -4.58 7.50
C ALA A 253 -14.99 -4.63 6.08
N VAL A 254 -14.18 -5.07 5.12
CA VAL A 254 -14.60 -5.26 3.73
C VAL A 254 -15.00 -6.70 3.52
N VAL A 255 -16.17 -6.89 2.90
CA VAL A 255 -16.68 -8.21 2.54
C VAL A 255 -16.76 -8.28 1.02
N ARG A 256 -16.14 -9.30 0.43
CA ARG A 256 -16.29 -9.57 -0.99
C ARG A 256 -17.67 -10.19 -1.24
N LEU A 257 -18.50 -9.48 -1.96
CA LEU A 257 -19.78 -9.98 -2.45
C LEU A 257 -19.56 -10.89 -3.66
N GLU A 258 -20.21 -12.05 -3.67
CA GLU A 258 -20.12 -12.98 -4.79
C GLU A 258 -21.09 -12.54 -5.88
N VAL A 259 -20.61 -12.36 -7.10
CA VAL A 259 -21.45 -12.06 -8.26
C VAL A 259 -21.16 -13.08 -9.33
N HIS A 260 -22.20 -13.77 -9.77
CA HIS A 260 -22.12 -14.82 -10.79
C HIS A 260 -23.49 -14.98 -11.48
N LEU A 261 -23.49 -15.61 -12.65
CA LEU A 261 -24.71 -16.01 -13.34
C LEU A 261 -25.41 -17.18 -12.62
N PRO A 262 -26.70 -17.42 -12.88
CA PRO A 262 -27.41 -18.58 -12.33
C PRO A 262 -26.66 -19.89 -12.58
N GLY A 263 -26.46 -20.68 -11.53
CA GLY A 263 -25.71 -21.95 -11.60
C GLY A 263 -24.18 -21.84 -11.69
N MET A 264 -23.63 -20.65 -11.93
CA MET A 264 -22.17 -20.43 -12.11
C MET A 264 -21.46 -19.98 -10.82
N HIS A 265 -21.96 -20.36 -9.65
CA HIS A 265 -21.30 -20.03 -8.38
C HIS A 265 -20.03 -20.88 -8.19
N ARG A 266 -19.04 -20.32 -7.49
CA ARG A 266 -17.76 -21.00 -7.28
C ARG A 266 -17.90 -22.17 -6.29
N CYS A 267 -17.58 -23.38 -6.75
CA CYS A 267 -17.47 -24.57 -5.90
C CYS A 267 -15.99 -24.91 -5.66
N ILE A 268 -15.58 -25.03 -4.40
CA ILE A 268 -14.24 -25.51 -4.03
C ILE A 268 -14.36 -26.99 -3.69
N PHE A 269 -13.48 -27.81 -4.25
CA PHE A 269 -13.45 -29.24 -3.98
C PHE A 269 -12.02 -29.76 -3.81
N ASN A 270 -11.88 -30.85 -3.07
CA ASN A 270 -10.62 -31.57 -3.00
C ASN A 270 -10.57 -32.57 -4.17
N PRO A 271 -9.53 -32.54 -5.03
CA PRO A 271 -9.43 -33.45 -6.17
C PRO A 271 -9.37 -34.93 -5.77
N SER A 272 -9.02 -35.24 -4.52
CA SER A 272 -8.99 -36.61 -4.00
C SER A 272 -10.36 -37.12 -3.54
N GLU A 273 -11.42 -36.29 -3.55
CA GLU A 273 -12.79 -36.70 -3.21
C GLU A 273 -13.51 -37.35 -4.41
N SER A 274 -14.48 -38.23 -4.14
CA SER A 274 -15.28 -38.84 -5.21
C SER A 274 -16.16 -37.81 -5.92
N LEU A 275 -16.38 -38.01 -7.22
CA LEU A 275 -17.22 -37.13 -8.05
C LEU A 275 -18.64 -36.98 -7.50
N GLU A 276 -19.20 -38.05 -6.91
CA GLU A 276 -20.51 -38.04 -6.27
C GLU A 276 -20.55 -37.09 -5.07
N THR A 277 -19.51 -37.14 -4.22
CA THR A 277 -19.37 -36.24 -3.07
C THR A 277 -19.25 -34.79 -3.51
N ILE A 278 -18.48 -34.54 -4.57
CA ILE A 278 -18.30 -33.20 -5.13
C ILE A 278 -19.60 -32.66 -5.70
N ARG A 279 -20.35 -33.47 -6.47
CA ARG A 279 -21.66 -33.10 -7.04
C ARG A 279 -22.69 -32.82 -5.95
N ALA A 280 -22.79 -33.69 -4.95
CA ALA A 280 -23.70 -33.50 -3.82
C ALA A 280 -23.40 -32.21 -3.05
N ARG A 281 -22.12 -31.93 -2.77
CA ARG A 281 -21.71 -30.69 -2.10
C ARG A 281 -22.02 -29.44 -2.94
N GLY A 282 -21.78 -29.50 -4.25
CA GLY A 282 -22.10 -28.40 -5.17
C GLY A 282 -23.59 -28.08 -5.23
N ALA A 283 -24.44 -29.11 -5.24
CA ALA A 283 -25.89 -28.95 -5.25
C ALA A 283 -26.44 -28.25 -3.98
N HIS A 284 -25.78 -28.42 -2.83
CA HIS A 284 -26.16 -27.80 -1.56
C HIS A 284 -25.34 -26.54 -1.22
N GLN A 285 -24.47 -26.09 -2.12
CA GLN A 285 -23.67 -24.91 -1.88
C GLN A 285 -24.51 -23.66 -2.12
N LYS A 286 -24.55 -22.78 -1.12
CA LYS A 286 -25.10 -21.43 -1.25
C LYS A 286 -23.93 -20.45 -1.38
N SER A 287 -24.02 -19.57 -2.35
CA SER A 287 -23.22 -18.35 -2.39
C SER A 287 -23.91 -17.29 -1.54
N THR A 288 -23.16 -16.26 -1.18
CA THR A 288 -23.75 -15.09 -0.49
C THR A 288 -24.86 -14.43 -1.33
N LEU A 289 -24.79 -14.51 -2.66
CA LEU A 289 -25.80 -14.00 -3.59
C LEU A 289 -27.06 -14.85 -3.64
N THR A 290 -26.93 -16.18 -3.75
CA THR A 290 -28.10 -17.06 -3.76
C THR A 290 -28.79 -17.09 -2.40
N ALA A 291 -28.02 -16.95 -1.31
CA ALA A 291 -28.57 -16.78 0.01
C ALA A 291 -29.34 -15.45 0.16
N PHE A 292 -28.81 -14.34 -0.35
CA PHE A 292 -29.52 -13.04 -0.39
C PHE A 292 -30.88 -13.16 -1.08
N PHE A 293 -30.95 -13.78 -2.27
CA PHE A 293 -32.22 -13.99 -2.97
C PHE A 293 -33.17 -14.92 -2.18
N SER A 294 -32.64 -16.01 -1.61
CA SER A 294 -33.43 -16.94 -0.81
C SER A 294 -34.00 -16.26 0.44
N TRP A 295 -33.22 -15.38 1.07
CA TRP A 295 -33.63 -14.66 2.27
C TRP A 295 -34.79 -13.71 1.98
N TYR A 296 -34.72 -12.92 0.90
CA TYR A 296 -35.83 -12.05 0.50
C TYR A 296 -37.06 -12.81 -0.01
N ALA A 297 -36.88 -13.98 -0.61
CA ALA A 297 -38.00 -14.85 -0.97
C ALA A 297 -38.78 -15.32 0.27
N SER A 298 -38.07 -15.60 1.37
CA SER A 298 -38.67 -16.03 2.65
C SER A 298 -39.14 -14.87 3.54
N ASN A 299 -38.62 -13.65 3.36
CA ASN A 299 -38.89 -12.49 4.21
C ASN A 299 -39.47 -11.32 3.38
N LYS A 300 -40.70 -11.50 2.88
CA LYS A 300 -41.33 -10.54 1.93
C LYS A 300 -41.58 -9.14 2.50
N GLU A 301 -41.79 -9.05 3.82
CA GLU A 301 -42.06 -7.79 4.54
C GLU A 301 -40.78 -7.09 5.04
N ALA A 302 -39.60 -7.68 4.81
CA ALA A 302 -38.35 -7.09 5.26
C ALA A 302 -38.01 -5.80 4.47
N PRO A 303 -37.27 -4.86 5.09
CA PRO A 303 -36.70 -3.72 4.38
C PRO A 303 -35.88 -4.19 3.17
N LYS A 304 -36.13 -3.58 2.01
CA LYS A 304 -35.49 -3.93 0.74
C LYS A 304 -34.12 -3.25 0.62
N TYR A 305 -33.11 -3.88 1.21
CA TYR A 305 -31.72 -3.51 1.00
C TYR A 305 -31.23 -4.06 -0.34
N THR A 306 -30.43 -3.29 -1.04
CA THR A 306 -29.66 -3.81 -2.18
C THR A 306 -28.66 -4.85 -1.68
N TYR A 307 -28.16 -5.71 -2.59
CA TYR A 307 -27.15 -6.70 -2.23
C TYR A 307 -25.86 -6.06 -1.68
N GLN A 308 -25.56 -4.82 -2.08
CA GLN A 308 -24.42 -4.04 -1.57
C GLN A 308 -24.63 -3.52 -0.14
N GLU A 309 -25.88 -3.21 0.23
CA GLU A 309 -26.24 -2.72 1.56
C GLU A 309 -26.45 -3.86 2.56
N PHE A 310 -26.80 -5.06 2.08
CA PHE A 310 -27.14 -6.20 2.92
C PHE A 310 -26.09 -6.53 4.01
N PRO A 311 -24.77 -6.53 3.74
CA PRO A 311 -23.76 -6.81 4.77
C PRO A 311 -23.64 -5.73 5.86
N GLN A 312 -24.25 -4.56 5.68
CA GLN A 312 -24.30 -3.52 6.71
C GLN A 312 -25.32 -3.85 7.80
N HIS A 313 -26.27 -4.75 7.51
CA HIS A 313 -27.37 -5.14 8.40
C HIS A 313 -27.30 -6.61 8.81
N PHE A 314 -26.65 -7.47 8.01
CA PHE A 314 -26.62 -8.91 8.21
C PHE A 314 -25.19 -9.46 8.13
N THR A 315 -24.91 -10.49 8.94
CA THR A 315 -23.61 -11.19 8.92
C THR A 315 -23.79 -12.59 8.35
N TRP A 316 -22.94 -12.97 7.40
CA TRP A 316 -22.91 -14.31 6.84
C TRP A 316 -22.46 -15.34 7.88
N ASN A 317 -23.33 -16.29 8.23
CA ASN A 317 -22.98 -17.40 9.08
C ASN A 317 -22.51 -18.60 8.24
N LYS A 318 -21.23 -18.93 8.32
CA LYS A 318 -20.63 -20.03 7.55
C LYS A 318 -21.19 -21.41 7.88
N THR A 319 -21.68 -21.61 9.10
CA THR A 319 -22.20 -22.89 9.59
C THR A 319 -23.62 -23.12 9.09
N SER A 320 -24.50 -22.14 9.24
CA SER A 320 -25.89 -22.23 8.75
C SER A 320 -26.03 -21.87 7.27
N LYS A 321 -25.03 -21.21 6.68
CA LYS A 321 -25.07 -20.60 5.33
C LYS A 321 -26.31 -19.72 5.14
N ILE A 322 -26.59 -18.90 6.16
CA ILE A 322 -27.67 -17.91 6.24
C ILE A 322 -27.04 -16.54 6.52
#